data_AF-A0A8J7AG58-F1
#
_entry.id   AF-A0A8J7AG58-F1
#
_cell.length_a   1.000
_cell.length_b   1.000
_cell.length_c   1.000
_cell.angle_alpha   90.00
_cell.angle_beta   90.00
_cell.angle_gamma   90.00
#
_symmetry.space_group_name_H-M   'P 1'
#
loop_
_entity.id
_entity.type
_entity.pdbx_description
1 polymer ?
#
loop_
_entity_poly.entity_id
_entity_poly.type
_entity_poly.pdbx_seq_one_letter_code
_entity_poly.pdbx_strand_id
1 'polypeptide(L)'
;MEENHLLSVDAVQKILNRSRASVYRYANTDPLLMNPPFDPNRLNPEIRDHKEAALMFHPNEVARFAQDVLGIKQVTIEVSPPAETVTHQLLQQILAELQSIRALLKAQS
;
A
#
# COMPACT_ATOMS: atom_id res chain seq x y z
N MET A 1 -0.88 5.39 -13.04
CA MET A 1 -0.67 6.11 -11.78
C MET A 1 -1.36 5.27 -10.73
N GLU A 2 -0.61 4.66 -9.81
CA GLU A 2 -1.21 3.93 -8.69
C GLU A 2 -2.09 4.91 -7.92
N GLU A 3 -3.41 4.67 -7.91
CA GLU A 3 -4.30 5.32 -6.97
C GLU A 3 -3.88 4.86 -5.57
N ASN A 4 -2.96 5.60 -4.96
CA ASN A 4 -2.55 5.42 -3.58
C ASN A 4 -3.76 5.64 -2.69
N HIS A 5 -4.54 4.58 -2.47
CA HIS A 5 -5.69 4.60 -1.60
C HIS A 5 -5.20 4.70 -0.16
N LEU A 6 -4.97 5.93 0.27
CA LEU A 6 -4.61 6.25 1.63
C LEU A 6 -5.68 5.75 2.60
N LEU A 7 -5.23 5.11 3.67
CA LEU A 7 -6.08 4.54 4.69
C LEU A 7 -6.31 5.56 5.80
N SER A 8 -7.58 5.77 6.15
CA SER A 8 -7.94 6.52 7.34
C SER A 8 -7.65 5.73 8.61
N VAL A 9 -7.61 6.42 9.75
CA VAL A 9 -7.50 5.78 11.08
C VAL A 9 -8.53 4.66 11.26
N ASP A 10 -9.77 4.85 10.79
CA ASP A 10 -10.84 3.85 10.92
C ASP A 10 -10.58 2.58 10.10
N ALA A 11 -9.97 2.70 8.92
CA ALA A 11 -9.55 1.54 8.13
C ALA A 11 -8.39 0.80 8.82
N VAL A 12 -7.40 1.56 9.33
CA VAL A 12 -6.25 1.00 10.05
C VAL A 12 -6.67 0.24 11.31
N GLN A 13 -7.66 0.74 12.05
CA GLN A 13 -8.21 0.04 13.22
C GLN A 13 -8.69 -1.37 12.87
N LYS A 14 -9.41 -1.52 11.75
CA LYS A 14 -9.93 -2.80 11.27
C LYS A 14 -8.79 -3.73 10.86
N ILE A 15 -7.82 -3.22 10.10
CA ILE A 15 -6.68 -4.00 9.59
C ILE A 15 -5.79 -4.50 10.72
N LEU A 16 -5.45 -3.62 11.68
CA LEU A 16 -4.58 -3.99 12.80
C LEU A 16 -5.32 -4.73 13.92
N ASN A 17 -6.65 -4.81 13.85
CA ASN A 17 -7.52 -5.30 14.92
C ASN A 17 -7.18 -4.65 16.28
N ARG A 18 -7.11 -3.31 16.29
CA ARG A 18 -6.76 -2.49 17.46
C ARG A 18 -7.71 -1.31 17.60
N SER A 19 -7.87 -0.83 18.83
CA SER A 19 -8.71 0.33 19.12
C SER A 19 -8.15 1.61 18.49
N ARG A 20 -9.01 2.60 18.24
CA ARG A 20 -8.64 3.92 17.72
C ARG A 20 -7.54 4.58 18.54
N ALA A 21 -7.67 4.52 19.87
CA ALA A 21 -6.68 5.05 20.80
C ALA A 21 -5.32 4.37 20.66
N SER A 22 -5.29 3.06 20.36
CA SER A 22 -4.04 2.34 20.09
C SER A 22 -3.38 2.83 18.81
N VAL A 23 -4.17 3.04 17.74
CA VAL A 23 -3.65 3.58 16.47
C VAL A 23 -3.00 4.94 16.67
N TYR A 24 -3.63 5.86 17.42
CA TYR A 24 -3.02 7.15 17.74
C TYR A 24 -1.75 7.03 18.59
N ARG A 25 -1.67 6.05 19.50
CA ARG A 25 -0.46 5.79 20.27
C ARG A 25 0.69 5.24 19.42
N TYR A 26 0.37 4.48 18.37
CA TYR A 26 1.36 3.94 17.45
C TYR A 26 1.80 4.96 16.41
N ALA A 27 0.93 5.92 16.08
CA ALA A 27 1.20 6.93 15.07
C ALA A 27 2.43 7.77 15.42
N ASN A 28 3.34 7.90 14.45
CA ASN A 28 4.47 8.80 14.54
C ASN A 28 3.97 10.25 14.42
N THR A 29 3.66 10.86 15.56
CA THR A 29 3.20 12.23 15.67
C THR A 29 4.00 12.94 16.75
N ASP A 30 4.25 14.23 16.54
CA ASP A 30 4.94 15.10 17.48
C ASP A 30 4.12 16.40 17.67
N PRO A 31 3.93 16.89 18.91
CA PRO A 31 3.16 18.12 19.16
C PRO A 31 3.78 19.38 18.56
N LEU A 32 5.11 19.41 18.46
CA LEU A 32 5.90 20.55 17.98
C LEU A 32 6.22 20.41 16.49
N LEU A 33 6.47 19.18 16.02
CA LEU A 33 6.86 18.89 14.64
C LEU A 33 5.73 18.20 13.87
N MET A 34 5.18 18.86 12.85
CA MET A 34 4.02 18.37 12.09
C MET A 34 4.27 17.04 11.36
N ASN A 35 5.42 16.95 10.69
CA ASN A 35 5.84 15.76 9.93
C ASN A 35 7.18 15.30 10.50
N PRO A 36 7.17 14.51 11.60
CA PRO A 36 8.40 13.98 12.16
C PRO A 36 9.13 13.07 11.16
N PRO A 37 10.46 12.92 11.30
CA PRO A 37 11.20 11.97 10.47
C PRO A 37 10.71 10.54 10.70
N PHE A 38 10.93 9.68 9.71
CA PHE A 38 10.55 8.28 9.75
C PHE A 38 11.09 7.57 11.01
N ASP A 39 10.20 6.84 11.71
CA ASP A 39 10.56 5.98 12.83
C ASP A 39 10.16 4.52 12.53
N PRO A 40 11.10 3.57 12.49
CA PRO A 40 10.81 2.18 12.17
C PRO A 40 9.92 1.50 13.23
N ASN A 41 9.90 1.97 14.48
CA ASN A 41 9.12 1.38 15.57
C ASN A 41 7.72 1.97 15.71
N ARG A 42 7.37 2.96 14.88
CA ARG A 42 6.07 3.64 14.88
C ARG A 42 5.38 3.49 13.53
N LEU A 43 4.07 3.76 13.54
CA LEU A 43 3.25 3.82 12.34
C LEU A 43 3.36 5.22 11.75
N ASN A 44 4.03 5.36 10.61
CA ASN A 44 4.31 6.67 10.02
C ASN A 44 3.10 7.15 9.19
N PRO A 45 2.47 8.28 9.54
CA PRO A 45 1.41 8.86 8.71
C PRO A 45 2.00 9.47 7.43
N GLU A 46 1.15 9.63 6.43
CA GLU A 46 1.47 10.40 5.23
C GLU A 46 1.72 11.87 5.58
N ILE A 47 2.56 12.53 4.77
CA ILE A 47 2.89 13.95 4.93
C ILE A 47 1.61 14.79 4.95
N ARG A 48 1.48 15.63 5.98
CA ARG A 48 0.35 16.52 6.17
C ARG A 48 0.71 17.94 5.75
N ASP A 49 -0.24 18.62 5.10
CA ASP A 49 -0.12 20.03 4.73
C ASP A 49 -0.44 20.98 5.89
N HIS A 50 -1.34 20.57 6.81
CA HIS A 50 -1.75 21.37 7.95
C HIS A 50 -2.06 20.53 9.21
N LYS A 51 -2.00 21.19 10.38
CA LYS A 51 -2.15 20.55 11.70
C LYS A 51 -3.52 19.95 12.00
N GLU A 52 -4.54 20.32 11.23
CA GLU A 52 -5.92 19.81 11.37
C GLU A 52 -6.22 18.67 10.40
N ALA A 53 -5.34 18.42 9.41
CA ALA A 53 -5.55 17.37 8.42
C ALA A 53 -5.68 16.00 9.11
N ALA A 54 -6.58 15.15 8.65
CA ALA A 54 -6.70 13.81 9.21
C ALA A 54 -5.39 13.00 9.03
N LEU A 55 -5.10 12.10 9.97
CA LEU A 55 -4.01 11.14 9.79
C LEU A 55 -4.42 10.12 8.73
N MET A 56 -3.59 10.02 7.70
CA MET A 56 -3.74 9.09 6.60
C MET A 56 -2.50 8.20 6.54
N PHE A 57 -2.65 6.96 6.09
CA PHE A 57 -1.56 5.98 6.11
C PHE A 57 -1.49 5.22 4.79
N HIS A 58 -0.28 4.93 4.33
CA HIS A 58 -0.09 4.05 3.17
C HIS A 58 -0.38 2.59 3.54
N PRO A 59 -1.05 1.81 2.69
CA PRO A 59 -1.26 0.37 2.92
C PRO A 59 0.03 -0.40 3.20
N ASN A 60 1.11 -0.07 2.48
CA ASN A 60 2.43 -0.70 2.65
C ASN A 60 3.02 -0.43 4.04
N GLU A 61 2.83 0.78 4.56
CA GLU A 61 3.31 1.17 5.88
C GLU A 61 2.53 0.49 7.00
N VAL A 62 1.20 0.35 6.83
CA VAL A 62 0.36 -0.40 7.77
C VAL A 62 0.75 -1.88 7.78
N ALA A 63 1.04 -2.47 6.62
CA ALA A 63 1.50 -3.85 6.51
C ALA A 63 2.85 -4.05 7.21
N ARG A 64 3.83 -3.16 6.95
CA ARG A 64 5.13 -3.15 7.62
C ARG A 64 4.98 -3.09 9.14
N PHE A 65 4.22 -2.12 9.63
CA PHE A 65 4.03 -1.93 11.07
C PHE A 65 3.38 -3.16 11.73
N ALA A 66 2.38 -3.77 11.07
CA ALA A 66 1.73 -4.97 11.58
C ALA A 66 2.69 -6.16 11.71
N GLN A 67 3.56 -6.35 10.71
CA GLN A 67 4.52 -7.44 10.67
C GLN A 67 5.70 -7.19 11.61
N ASP A 68 6.36 -6.05 11.46
CA ASP A 68 7.67 -5.79 12.07
C ASP A 68 7.55 -5.34 13.53
N VAL A 69 6.50 -4.60 13.88
CA VAL A 69 6.34 -4.01 15.23
C VAL A 69 5.33 -4.79 16.06
N LEU A 70 4.17 -5.15 15.49
CA LEU A 70 3.13 -5.86 16.23
C LEU A 70 3.29 -7.39 16.19
N GLY A 71 4.17 -7.93 15.33
CA GLY A 71 4.38 -9.37 15.20
C GLY A 71 3.15 -10.14 14.70
N ILE A 72 2.22 -9.45 14.01
CA ILE A 72 1.00 -10.05 13.48
C ILE A 72 1.36 -10.83 12.20
N LYS A 73 1.60 -12.14 12.35
CA LYS A 73 2.04 -13.05 11.27
C LYS A 73 1.02 -13.30 10.15
N GLN A 74 -0.23 -12.90 10.33
CA GLN A 74 -1.32 -13.09 9.35
C GLN A 74 -2.20 -11.84 9.34
N VAL A 75 -1.75 -10.80 8.65
CA VAL A 75 -2.68 -9.81 8.13
C VAL A 75 -3.10 -10.34 6.76
N THR A 76 -4.25 -10.99 6.68
CA THR A 76 -4.90 -11.28 5.39
C THR A 76 -5.36 -9.94 4.84
N ILE A 77 -4.44 -9.16 4.28
CA ILE A 77 -4.79 -8.04 3.43
C ILE A 77 -5.28 -8.72 2.15
N GLU A 78 -6.59 -8.84 2.00
CA GLU A 78 -7.18 -9.14 0.70
C GLU A 78 -6.85 -7.95 -0.21
N VAL A 79 -5.65 -7.97 -0.76
CA VAL A 79 -5.27 -7.12 -1.88
C VAL A 79 -6.12 -7.63 -3.02
N SER A 80 -7.30 -7.02 -3.20
CA SER A 80 -8.02 -7.16 -4.46
C SER A 80 -7.01 -6.84 -5.55
N PRO A 81 -6.71 -7.77 -6.47
CA PRO A 81 -5.84 -7.43 -7.58
C PRO A 81 -6.43 -6.17 -8.24
N PRO A 82 -5.60 -5.17 -8.59
CA PRO A 82 -6.09 -4.00 -9.28
C PRO A 82 -6.90 -4.49 -10.47
N ALA A 83 -8.10 -3.94 -10.66
CA ALA A 83 -8.92 -4.27 -11.83
C ALA A 83 -8.02 -4.22 -13.07
N GLU A 84 -8.11 -5.23 -13.95
CA GLU A 84 -7.26 -5.32 -15.14
C GLU A 84 -7.23 -3.97 -15.84
N THR A 85 -6.09 -3.29 -15.71
CA THR A 85 -5.95 -1.97 -16.30
C THR A 85 -5.86 -2.13 -17.81
N VAL A 86 -6.30 -1.12 -18.56
CA VAL A 86 -6.15 -1.07 -20.02
C VAL A 86 -4.70 -1.37 -20.43
N THR A 87 -3.73 -0.96 -19.61
CA THR A 87 -2.31 -1.29 -19.78
C THR A 87 -2.03 -2.78 -19.68
N HIS A 88 -2.60 -3.51 -18.72
CA HIS A 88 -2.42 -4.95 -18.58
C HIS A 88 -2.99 -5.71 -19.80
N GLN A 89 -4.17 -5.29 -20.27
CA GLN A 89 -4.78 -5.85 -21.48
C GLN A 89 -3.92 -5.61 -22.72
N LEU A 90 -3.39 -4.39 -22.87
CA LEU A 90 -2.48 -4.05 -23.96
C LEU A 90 -1.18 -4.86 -23.92
N LEU A 91 -0.59 -5.05 -22.73
CA LEU A 91 0.62 -5.87 -22.57
C LEU A 91 0.38 -7.34 -22.92
N GLN A 92 -0.80 -7.89 -22.58
CA GLN A 92 -1.16 -9.25 -22.98
C GLN A 92 -1.34 -9.37 -24.50
N GLN A 93 -1.96 -8.40 -25.16
CA GLN A 93 -2.09 -8.37 -26.62
C GLN A 93 -0.72 -8.31 -27.30
N ILE A 94 0.19 -7.44 -26.82
CA ILE A 94 1.56 -7.35 -27.34
C ILE A 94 2.29 -8.69 -27.16
N LEU A 95 2.17 -9.33 -26.00
CA LEU A 95 2.81 -10.61 -25.74
C LEU A 95 2.30 -11.70 -26.71
N ALA A 96 0.99 -11.75 -26.98
CA ALA A 96 0.39 -12.71 -27.90
C ALA A 96 0.88 -12.53 -29.35
N GLU A 97 0.98 -11.27 -29.81
CA GLU A 97 1.56 -10.91 -31.11
C GLU A 97 3.02 -11.38 -31.20
N LEU A 98 3.86 -11.07 -30.20
CA LEU A 98 5.27 -11.47 -30.19
C LEU A 98 5.47 -12.99 -30.17
N GLN A 99 4.63 -13.72 -29.43
CA GLN A 99 4.67 -15.18 -29.41
C GLN A 99 4.29 -15.77 -30.77
N SER A 100 3.29 -15.20 -31.44
CA SER A 100 2.86 -15.60 -32.78
C SER A 100 3.96 -15.37 -33.81
N ILE A 101 4.59 -14.19 -33.79
CA ILE A 101 5.75 -13.88 -34.65
C ILE A 101 6.89 -14.88 -34.40
N ARG A 102 7.22 -15.16 -33.14
CA ARG A 102 8.27 -16.12 -32.78
C ARG A 102 7.95 -17.53 -33.29
N ALA A 103 6.69 -17.96 -33.22
CA ALA A 103 6.28 -19.26 -33.72
C ALA A 103 6.44 -19.36 -35.25
N LEU A 104 6.05 -18.31 -35.99
CA LEU A 104 6.23 -18.25 -37.45
C LEU A 104 7.71 -18.27 -37.85
N LEU A 105 8.55 -17.50 -37.17
CA LEU A 105 10.00 -17.49 -37.43
C LEU A 105 10.62 -18.86 -37.18
N LYS A 106 10.23 -19.54 -36.10
CA LYS A 106 10.67 -20.92 -35.82
C LYS A 106 10.19 -21.92 -36.86
N ALA A 107 8.99 -21.75 -37.40
CA ALA A 107 8.44 -22.63 -38.43
C ALA A 107 9.09 -22.43 -39.81
N GLN A 108 9.74 -21.28 -40.04
CA GLN A 108 10.51 -20.97 -41.25
C GLN A 108 12.00 -21.35 -41.13
N SER A 109 12.45 -21.81 -39.96
CA SER A 109 13.80 -22.32 -39.70
C SER A 109 13.87 -23.82 -39.96
#